data_AF-A0A6J6NAH7-F1
#
_entry.id   AF-A0A6J6NAH7-F1
#
_cell.length_a   1.000
_cell.length_b   1.000
_cell.length_c   1.000
_cell.angle_alpha   90.00
_cell.angle_beta   90.00
_cell.angle_gamma   90.00
#
_symmetry.space_group_name_H-M   'P 1'
#
loop_
_entity.id
_entity.type
_entity.pdbx_description
1 polymer ?
#
loop_
_entity_poly.entity_id
_entity_poly.type
_entity_poly.pdbx_seq_one_letter_code
_entity_poly.pdbx_strand_id
1 'polypeptide(L)'
;MKIQKYLTLITIILTLGYIALTLDSVKWSAVLDVPHGSIQGFIGALIFGVTGIGLGWVNAAADYSRYLPRSVKSKSVVGWTVLGASIVPITLVIYGAALSASDTELSAAIAMDPIGALTTLLPTWYLIIFSLVAILGLVGGAILDLYSSGLTLVSLGVPVKRHVAALIDGLIMLIGAIYIVWIADNFFFPFQGFLITLGVPVAAWSAVFVTDVLMRKKSYSEADLFTPNGKYGSTNWSSISIVAVGTIIGWGFVTNTFASWLSWQGYFLGAIGGKDGAWAYANVGVIFAMIIGSFGRYIFGKKSIAQQEN
;
A
#
# COMPACT_ATOMS: atom_id res chain seq x y z
N MET A 1 5.83 9.12 19.96
CA MET A 1 6.76 9.72 18.97
C MET A 1 8.24 9.63 19.33
N LYS A 2 8.68 9.89 20.59
CA LYS A 2 10.12 9.81 20.94
C LYS A 2 10.74 8.42 20.71
N ILE A 3 10.07 7.35 21.14
CA ILE A 3 10.52 5.97 20.91
C ILE A 3 10.62 5.64 19.42
N GLN A 4 9.62 6.05 18.62
CA GLN A 4 9.61 5.84 17.17
C GLN A 4 10.83 6.48 16.49
N LYS A 5 11.27 7.68 16.92
CA LYS A 5 12.51 8.29 16.42
C LYS A 5 13.73 7.39 16.62
N TYR A 6 13.88 6.83 17.83
CA TYR A 6 15.00 5.94 18.12
C TYR A 6 14.91 4.61 17.35
N LEU A 7 13.72 4.01 17.29
CA LEU A 7 13.50 2.79 16.49
C LEU A 7 13.81 3.03 15.01
N THR A 8 13.38 4.15 14.44
CA THR A 8 13.69 4.53 13.05
C THR A 8 15.20 4.69 12.85
N LEU A 9 15.89 5.40 13.75
CA LEU A 9 17.35 5.58 13.65
C LEU A 9 18.09 4.23 13.75
N ILE A 10 17.72 3.37 14.69
CA ILE A 10 18.30 2.03 14.85
C ILE A 10 18.03 1.21 13.58
N THR A 11 16.81 1.24 13.06
CA THR A 11 16.43 0.50 11.84
C THR A 11 17.23 1.00 10.64
N ILE A 12 17.43 2.31 10.48
CA ILE A 12 18.26 2.87 9.40
C ILE A 12 19.71 2.38 9.54
N ILE A 13 20.30 2.47 10.73
CA ILE A 13 21.67 2.01 10.98
C ILE A 13 21.81 0.52 10.66
N LEU A 14 20.85 -0.29 11.09
CA LEU A 14 20.86 -1.72 10.81
C LEU A 14 20.58 -2.05 9.34
N THR A 15 19.81 -1.22 8.64
CA THR A 15 19.60 -1.38 7.20
C THR A 15 20.88 -1.05 6.43
N LEU A 16 21.58 0.03 6.81
CA LEU A 16 22.86 0.37 6.19
C LEU A 16 23.94 -0.68 6.49
N GLY A 17 23.98 -1.20 7.72
CA GLY A 17 24.89 -2.29 8.07
C GLY A 17 24.57 -3.59 7.33
N TYR A 18 23.28 -3.92 7.14
CA TYR A 18 22.85 -5.03 6.29
C TYR A 18 23.42 -4.88 4.87
N ILE A 19 23.17 -3.73 4.23
CA ILE A 19 23.65 -3.44 2.87
C ILE A 19 25.18 -3.54 2.80
N ALA A 20 25.89 -2.97 3.77
CA ALA A 20 27.36 -3.01 3.81
C ALA A 20 27.91 -4.44 3.96
N LEU A 21 27.28 -5.28 4.80
CA LEU A 21 27.72 -6.65 5.03
C LEU A 21 27.37 -7.61 3.89
N THR A 22 26.35 -7.28 3.10
CA THR A 22 25.85 -8.13 2.00
C THR A 22 26.20 -7.57 0.62
N LEU A 23 27.00 -6.50 0.56
CA LEU A 23 27.40 -5.83 -0.68
C LEU A 23 28.18 -6.76 -1.61
N ASP A 24 29.03 -7.62 -1.06
CA ASP A 24 29.82 -8.61 -1.79
C ASP A 24 28.95 -9.76 -2.37
N SER A 25 27.69 -9.88 -1.92
CA SER A 25 26.72 -10.84 -2.49
C SER A 25 26.11 -10.33 -3.80
N VAL A 26 26.27 -9.04 -4.13
CA VAL A 26 25.80 -8.46 -5.39
C VAL A 26 26.82 -8.72 -6.49
N LYS A 27 26.48 -9.60 -7.44
CA LYS A 27 27.29 -9.92 -8.61
C LYS A 27 26.94 -8.95 -9.74
N TRP A 28 27.62 -7.80 -9.78
CA TRP A 28 27.34 -6.73 -10.76
C TRP A 28 27.36 -7.16 -12.22
N SER A 29 28.21 -8.13 -12.60
CA SER A 29 28.20 -8.69 -13.96
C SER A 29 26.85 -9.34 -14.28
N ALA A 30 26.34 -10.20 -13.39
CA ALA A 30 25.04 -10.83 -13.54
C ALA A 30 23.90 -9.81 -13.60
N VAL A 31 23.95 -8.77 -12.75
CA VAL A 31 22.96 -7.68 -12.74
C VAL A 31 22.95 -6.90 -14.06
N LEU A 32 24.12 -6.59 -14.61
CA LEU A 32 24.25 -5.84 -15.86
C LEU A 32 23.94 -6.67 -17.10
N ASP A 33 24.10 -7.99 -17.01
CA ASP A 33 23.76 -8.94 -18.08
C ASP A 33 22.25 -9.23 -18.17
N VAL A 34 21.46 -8.83 -17.17
CA VAL A 34 19.99 -8.94 -17.22
C VAL A 34 19.46 -8.11 -18.39
N PRO A 35 18.69 -8.70 -19.33
CA PRO A 35 18.12 -7.96 -20.44
C PRO A 35 17.25 -6.79 -19.98
N HIS A 36 17.29 -5.69 -20.74
CA HIS A 36 16.43 -4.54 -20.44
C HIS A 36 14.95 -4.93 -20.45
N GLY A 37 14.24 -4.54 -19.39
CA GLY A 37 12.79 -4.71 -19.30
C GLY A 37 12.05 -3.83 -20.30
N SER A 38 10.82 -4.24 -20.65
CA SER A 38 9.94 -3.41 -21.47
C SER A 38 9.44 -2.19 -20.69
N ILE A 39 9.03 -1.14 -21.42
CA ILE A 39 8.41 0.04 -20.79
C ILE A 39 7.14 -0.33 -20.01
N GLN A 40 6.38 -1.31 -20.49
CA GLN A 40 5.18 -1.82 -19.83
C GLN A 40 5.51 -2.54 -18.52
N GLY A 41 6.60 -3.33 -18.51
CA GLY A 41 7.09 -3.98 -17.29
C GLY A 41 7.54 -2.97 -16.24
N PHE A 42 8.26 -1.91 -16.67
CA PHE A 42 8.65 -0.81 -15.79
C PHE A 42 7.44 -0.07 -15.21
N ILE A 43 6.45 0.28 -16.05
CA ILE A 43 5.20 0.90 -15.59
C ILE A 43 4.44 -0.04 -14.63
N GLY A 44 4.42 -1.34 -14.91
CA GLY A 44 3.81 -2.35 -14.05
C GLY A 44 4.45 -2.41 -12.66
N ALA A 45 5.79 -2.46 -12.61
CA ALA A 45 6.53 -2.44 -11.35
C ALA A 45 6.28 -1.14 -10.58
N LEU A 46 6.23 0.01 -11.27
CA LEU A 46 5.92 1.30 -10.67
C LEU A 46 4.50 1.30 -10.06
N ILE A 47 3.49 0.86 -10.80
CA ILE A 47 2.10 0.80 -10.31
C ILE A 47 1.98 -0.17 -9.14
N PHE A 48 2.67 -1.31 -9.19
CA PHE A 48 2.70 -2.27 -8.09
C PHE A 48 3.33 -1.66 -6.83
N GLY A 49 4.44 -0.91 -6.97
CA GLY A 49 5.05 -0.14 -5.89
C GLY A 49 4.13 0.95 -5.32
N VAL A 50 3.46 1.72 -6.18
CA VAL A 50 2.44 2.71 -5.78
C VAL A 50 1.31 2.04 -4.99
N THR A 51 0.90 0.84 -5.40
CA THR A 51 -0.18 0.09 -4.75
C THR A 51 0.24 -0.42 -3.37
N GLY A 52 1.41 -1.06 -3.27
CA GLY A 52 1.89 -1.63 -2.01
C GLY A 52 2.36 -0.61 -0.98
N ILE A 53 2.98 0.50 -1.42
CA ILE A 53 3.61 1.48 -0.53
C ILE A 53 2.82 2.79 -0.47
N GLY A 54 2.31 3.28 -1.59
CA GLY A 54 1.60 4.56 -1.63
C GLY A 54 0.17 4.46 -1.12
N LEU A 55 -0.66 3.74 -1.89
CA LEU A 55 -2.10 3.63 -1.66
C LEU A 55 -2.45 2.98 -0.32
N GLY A 56 -1.64 2.02 0.13
CA GLY A 56 -1.83 1.35 1.42
C GLY A 56 -1.76 2.27 2.65
N TRP A 57 -1.16 3.47 2.53
CA TRP A 57 -0.97 4.40 3.65
C TRP A 57 -1.85 5.66 3.58
N VAL A 58 -2.69 5.80 2.55
CA VAL A 58 -3.53 6.99 2.35
C VAL A 58 -4.51 7.19 3.51
N ASN A 59 -5.09 6.11 4.03
CA ASN A 59 -5.99 6.14 5.20
C ASN A 59 -5.28 6.59 6.48
N ALA A 60 -4.01 6.21 6.67
CA ALA A 60 -3.23 6.53 7.85
C ALA A 60 -2.63 7.95 7.81
N ALA A 61 -2.59 8.61 6.66
CA ALA A 61 -1.98 9.94 6.51
C ALA A 61 -2.56 10.98 7.50
N ALA A 62 -3.88 10.92 7.72
CA ALA A 62 -4.58 11.82 8.64
C ALA A 62 -4.20 11.60 10.12
N ASP A 63 -3.86 10.36 10.50
CA ASP A 63 -3.47 10.01 11.87
C ASP A 63 -2.14 10.65 12.26
N TYR A 64 -1.23 10.86 11.32
CA TYR A 64 0.04 11.54 11.57
C TYR A 64 -0.09 13.06 11.47
N SER A 65 -0.79 13.56 10.45
CA SER A 65 -0.87 15.00 10.21
C SER A 65 -1.61 15.75 11.32
N ARG A 66 -2.54 15.10 12.04
CA ARG A 66 -3.27 15.73 13.16
C ARG A 66 -2.39 16.16 14.34
N TYR A 67 -1.20 15.58 14.47
CA TYR A 67 -0.25 15.92 15.54
C TYR A 67 0.71 17.06 15.15
N LEU A 68 0.67 17.54 13.91
CA LEU A 68 1.51 18.65 13.46
C LEU A 68 0.94 20.00 13.92
N PRO A 69 1.80 20.97 14.30
CA PRO A 69 1.34 22.33 14.58
C PRO A 69 0.64 22.95 13.38
N ARG A 70 -0.44 23.70 13.62
CA ARG A 70 -1.20 24.39 12.55
C ARG A 70 -0.38 25.45 11.78
N SER A 71 0.77 25.86 12.31
CA SER A 71 1.70 26.79 11.65
C SER A 71 2.55 26.13 10.55
N VAL A 72 2.58 24.80 10.46
CA VAL A 72 3.36 24.07 9.46
C VAL A 72 2.70 24.21 8.08
N LYS A 73 3.49 24.60 7.07
CA LYS A 73 3.01 24.77 5.69
C LYS A 73 2.69 23.42 5.05
N SER A 74 1.52 23.28 4.41
CA SER A 74 1.10 22.02 3.76
C SER A 74 2.10 21.49 2.72
N LYS A 75 2.74 22.38 1.93
CA LYS A 75 3.78 22.00 0.97
C LYS A 75 4.99 21.32 1.65
N SER A 76 5.33 21.77 2.85
CA SER A 76 6.42 21.18 3.64
C SER A 76 6.03 19.78 4.13
N VAL A 77 4.78 19.61 4.59
CA VAL A 77 4.28 18.30 5.02
C VAL A 77 4.34 17.32 3.85
N VAL A 78 3.79 17.68 2.69
CA VAL A 78 3.80 16.83 1.50
C VAL A 78 5.24 16.53 1.05
N GLY A 79 6.10 17.53 0.93
CA GLY A 79 7.47 17.36 0.44
C GLY A 79 8.31 16.42 1.31
N TRP A 80 8.30 16.62 2.64
CA TRP A 80 9.06 15.77 3.55
C TRP A 80 8.48 14.36 3.67
N THR A 81 7.15 14.21 3.63
CA THR A 81 6.51 12.89 3.63
C THR A 81 6.85 12.12 2.36
N VAL A 82 6.74 12.75 1.18
CA VAL A 82 7.09 12.09 -0.10
C VAL A 82 8.57 11.71 -0.12
N LEU A 83 9.47 12.62 0.27
CA LEU A 83 10.90 12.35 0.30
C LEU A 83 11.24 11.16 1.22
N GLY A 84 10.75 11.21 2.46
CA GLY A 84 11.01 10.16 3.45
C GLY A 84 10.39 8.81 3.07
N ALA A 85 9.17 8.83 2.56
CA ALA A 85 8.46 7.62 2.12
C ALA A 85 9.02 7.03 0.82
N SER A 86 9.75 7.80 0.02
CA SER A 86 10.30 7.31 -1.27
C SER A 86 11.76 6.89 -1.15
N ILE A 87 12.61 7.62 -0.43
CA ILE A 87 14.06 7.40 -0.46
C ILE A 87 14.46 6.01 0.03
N VAL A 88 13.87 5.55 1.13
CA VAL A 88 14.20 4.24 1.71
C VAL A 88 13.64 3.11 0.83
N PRO A 89 12.35 3.08 0.45
CA PRO A 89 11.85 1.99 -0.40
C PRO A 89 12.49 1.95 -1.79
N ILE A 90 12.76 3.09 -2.43
CA ILE A 90 13.46 3.10 -3.73
C ILE A 90 14.85 2.45 -3.58
N THR A 91 15.60 2.85 -2.56
CA THR A 91 16.93 2.29 -2.30
C THR A 91 16.85 0.77 -2.06
N LEU A 92 15.91 0.32 -1.24
CA LEU A 92 15.76 -1.10 -0.90
C LEU A 92 15.21 -1.94 -2.06
N VAL A 93 14.33 -1.39 -2.90
CA VAL A 93 13.84 -2.08 -4.10
C VAL A 93 14.97 -2.26 -5.11
N ILE A 94 15.78 -1.22 -5.35
CA ILE A 94 16.94 -1.33 -6.25
C ILE A 94 17.93 -2.35 -5.71
N TYR A 95 18.24 -2.29 -4.41
CA TYR A 95 19.18 -3.21 -3.78
C TYR A 95 18.69 -4.66 -3.77
N GLY A 96 17.42 -4.89 -3.41
CA GLY A 96 16.80 -6.21 -3.43
C GLY A 96 16.71 -6.80 -4.83
N ALA A 97 16.43 -5.98 -5.85
CA ALA A 97 16.46 -6.41 -7.25
C ALA A 97 17.88 -6.81 -7.69
N ALA A 98 18.91 -6.08 -7.26
CA ALA A 98 20.30 -6.44 -7.54
C ALA A 98 20.70 -7.77 -6.87
N LEU A 99 20.30 -8.00 -5.62
CA LEU A 99 20.50 -9.28 -4.94
C LEU A 99 19.78 -10.44 -5.64
N SER A 100 18.50 -10.24 -6.00
CA SER A 100 17.70 -11.23 -6.71
C SER A 100 18.28 -11.58 -8.09
N ALA A 101 18.81 -10.61 -8.83
CA ALA A 101 19.48 -10.84 -10.10
C ALA A 101 20.87 -11.50 -9.97
N SER A 102 21.48 -11.48 -8.79
CA SER A 102 22.84 -12.01 -8.59
C SER A 102 22.88 -13.52 -8.39
N ASP A 103 21.77 -14.13 -8.00
CA ASP A 103 21.71 -15.57 -7.70
C ASP A 103 20.28 -16.12 -7.84
N THR A 104 20.10 -17.10 -8.73
CA THR A 104 18.80 -17.71 -9.01
C THR A 104 18.26 -18.51 -7.83
N GLU A 105 19.12 -19.15 -7.04
CA GLU A 105 18.70 -19.87 -5.83
C GLU A 105 18.25 -18.90 -4.75
N LEU A 106 18.99 -17.79 -4.56
CA LEU A 106 18.57 -16.73 -3.65
C LEU A 106 17.24 -16.11 -4.09
N SER A 107 17.06 -15.86 -5.38
CA SER A 107 15.79 -15.33 -5.92
C SER A 107 14.62 -16.29 -5.65
N ALA A 108 14.82 -17.59 -5.86
CA ALA A 108 13.82 -18.60 -5.54
C ALA A 108 13.51 -18.64 -4.03
N ALA A 109 14.54 -18.57 -3.18
CA ALA A 109 14.38 -18.53 -1.73
C ALA A 109 13.63 -17.28 -1.26
N ILE A 110 13.92 -16.10 -1.83
CA ILE A 110 13.22 -14.84 -1.52
C ILE A 110 11.73 -14.94 -1.88
N ALA A 111 11.37 -15.61 -2.97
CA ALA A 111 9.97 -15.80 -3.36
C ALA A 111 9.19 -16.70 -2.37
N MET A 112 9.89 -17.61 -1.68
CA MET A 112 9.31 -18.52 -0.69
C MET A 112 9.25 -17.88 0.70
N ASP A 113 10.39 -17.39 1.19
CA ASP A 113 10.56 -16.75 2.49
C ASP A 113 11.53 -15.57 2.37
N PRO A 114 11.02 -14.34 2.11
CA PRO A 114 11.88 -13.18 1.89
C PRO A 114 12.68 -12.79 3.13
N ILE A 115 12.17 -13.02 4.34
CA ILE A 115 12.89 -12.68 5.57
C ILE A 115 13.97 -13.72 5.82
N GLY A 116 13.63 -15.01 5.80
CA GLY A 116 14.59 -16.09 5.99
C GLY A 116 15.71 -16.04 4.97
N ALA A 117 15.40 -15.94 3.67
CA ALA A 117 16.39 -15.88 2.61
C ALA A 117 17.37 -14.70 2.74
N LEU A 118 16.90 -13.52 3.12
CA LEU A 118 17.77 -12.36 3.30
C LEU A 118 18.65 -12.48 4.55
N THR A 119 18.21 -13.21 5.58
CA THR A 119 19.00 -13.42 6.80
C THR A 119 20.14 -14.43 6.61
N THR A 120 20.06 -15.34 5.63
CA THR A 120 21.16 -16.30 5.36
C THR A 120 22.42 -15.63 4.83
N LEU A 121 22.31 -14.40 4.32
CA LEU A 121 23.45 -13.60 3.85
C LEU A 121 24.24 -12.94 4.98
N LEU A 122 23.70 -12.94 6.20
CA LEU A 122 24.29 -12.22 7.32
C LEU A 122 25.20 -13.10 8.18
N PRO A 123 26.28 -12.53 8.74
CA PRO A 123 27.03 -13.21 9.78
C PRO A 123 26.16 -13.37 11.04
N THR A 124 26.33 -14.49 11.76
CA THR A 124 25.44 -14.89 12.87
C THR A 124 25.30 -13.82 13.96
N TRP A 125 26.37 -13.08 14.27
CA TRP A 125 26.32 -12.00 15.27
C TRP A 125 25.39 -10.85 14.85
N TYR A 126 25.36 -10.52 13.57
CA TYR A 126 24.51 -9.45 13.03
C TYR A 126 23.08 -9.93 12.83
N LEU A 127 22.92 -11.18 12.37
CA LEU A 127 21.63 -11.84 12.19
C LEU A 127 20.76 -11.72 13.44
N ILE A 128 21.30 -12.00 14.64
CA ILE A 128 20.53 -11.95 15.89
C ILE A 128 19.99 -10.53 16.13
N ILE A 129 20.84 -9.52 16.00
CA ILE A 129 20.47 -8.11 16.26
C ILE A 129 19.49 -7.62 15.19
N PHE A 130 19.77 -7.90 13.92
CA PHE A 130 18.94 -7.52 12.79
C PHE A 130 17.57 -8.17 12.87
N SER A 131 17.51 -9.48 13.14
CA SER A 131 16.24 -10.21 13.26
C SER A 131 15.41 -9.69 14.43
N LEU A 132 16.02 -9.42 15.58
CA LEU A 132 15.33 -8.83 16.72
C LEU A 132 14.71 -7.48 16.35
N VAL A 133 15.47 -6.58 15.75
CA VAL A 133 14.96 -5.24 15.38
C VAL A 133 13.94 -5.32 14.26
N ALA A 134 14.14 -6.17 13.26
CA ALA A 134 13.19 -6.40 12.18
C ALA A 134 11.86 -6.93 12.72
N ILE A 135 11.89 -7.95 13.59
CA ILE A 135 10.69 -8.50 14.24
C ILE A 135 10.01 -7.44 15.09
N LEU A 136 10.74 -6.70 15.93
CA LEU A 136 10.16 -5.63 16.74
C LEU A 136 9.57 -4.51 15.88
N GLY A 137 10.18 -4.20 14.74
CA GLY A 137 9.67 -3.25 13.75
C GLY A 137 8.37 -3.72 13.11
N LEU A 138 8.33 -4.98 12.66
CA LEU A 138 7.14 -5.61 12.07
C LEU A 138 5.99 -5.70 13.08
N VAL A 139 6.28 -6.11 14.32
CA VAL A 139 5.30 -6.13 15.43
C VAL A 139 4.80 -4.71 15.71
N GLY A 140 5.71 -3.72 15.74
CA GLY A 140 5.34 -2.33 15.92
C GLY A 140 4.40 -1.81 14.81
N GLY A 141 4.68 -2.17 13.55
CA GLY A 141 3.81 -1.88 12.41
C GLY A 141 2.44 -2.55 12.54
N ALA A 142 2.42 -3.86 12.78
CA ALA A 142 1.18 -4.62 12.94
C ALA A 142 0.29 -4.10 14.08
N ILE A 143 0.87 -3.62 15.18
CA ILE A 143 0.11 -2.99 16.27
C ILE A 143 -0.54 -1.68 15.82
N LEU A 144 0.15 -0.88 15.00
CA LEU A 144 -0.42 0.36 14.44
C LEU A 144 -1.55 0.05 13.45
N ASP A 145 -1.39 -0.99 12.63
CA ASP A 145 -2.41 -1.43 11.69
C ASP A 145 -3.66 -1.91 12.44
N LEU A 146 -3.49 -2.74 13.48
CA LEU A 146 -4.56 -3.23 14.35
C LEU A 146 -5.26 -2.08 15.12
N TYR A 147 -4.50 -1.07 15.50
CA TYR A 147 -5.05 0.14 16.13
C TYR A 147 -5.92 0.91 15.14
N SER A 148 -5.45 1.09 13.91
CA SER A 148 -6.12 1.89 12.87
C SER A 148 -7.35 1.17 12.31
N SER A 149 -7.29 -0.14 12.09
CA SER A 149 -8.43 -0.97 11.70
C SER A 149 -9.54 -0.94 12.75
N GLY A 150 -9.18 -1.06 14.04
CA GLY A 150 -10.12 -0.97 15.15
C GLY A 150 -10.80 0.40 15.24
N LEU A 151 -10.06 1.48 14.99
CA LEU A 151 -10.65 2.83 14.89
C LEU A 151 -11.61 2.93 13.70
N THR A 152 -11.23 2.36 12.55
CA THR A 152 -12.06 2.35 11.34
C THR A 152 -13.39 1.62 11.57
N LEU A 153 -13.37 0.46 12.23
CA LEU A 153 -14.60 -0.29 12.54
C LEU A 153 -15.55 0.49 13.47
N VAL A 154 -14.99 1.18 14.46
CA VAL A 154 -15.78 2.05 15.36
C VAL A 154 -16.32 3.27 14.59
N SER A 155 -15.52 3.87 13.70
CA SER A 155 -15.95 4.99 12.85
C SER A 155 -17.02 4.60 11.84
N LEU A 156 -17.06 3.34 11.39
CA LEU A 156 -18.16 2.79 10.57
C LEU A 156 -19.47 2.63 11.36
N GLY A 157 -19.45 2.80 12.69
CA GLY A 157 -20.62 2.68 13.55
C GLY A 157 -20.97 1.23 13.91
N VAL A 158 -20.03 0.28 13.76
CA VAL A 158 -20.24 -1.09 14.23
C VAL A 158 -20.37 -1.05 15.76
N PRO A 159 -21.47 -1.56 16.34
CA PRO A 159 -21.78 -1.40 17.77
C PRO A 159 -20.97 -2.37 18.64
N VAL A 160 -19.65 -2.38 18.50
CA VAL A 160 -18.72 -3.24 19.23
C VAL A 160 -17.76 -2.39 20.06
N LYS A 161 -17.37 -2.91 21.23
CA LYS A 161 -16.32 -2.28 22.03
C LYS A 161 -15.00 -2.37 21.26
N ARG A 162 -14.17 -1.35 21.41
CA ARG A 162 -12.89 -1.26 20.69
C ARG A 162 -11.98 -2.49 20.83
N HIS A 163 -11.88 -3.07 22.02
CA HIS A 163 -11.07 -4.28 22.23
C HIS A 163 -11.66 -5.51 21.50
N VAL A 164 -12.97 -5.55 21.29
CA VAL A 164 -13.63 -6.62 20.51
C VAL A 164 -13.33 -6.45 19.03
N ALA A 165 -13.39 -5.22 18.50
CA ALA A 165 -12.99 -4.92 17.13
C ALA A 165 -11.53 -5.35 16.87
N ALA A 166 -10.61 -4.99 17.78
CA ALA A 166 -9.21 -5.41 17.69
C ALA A 166 -9.04 -6.94 17.83
N LEU A 167 -9.83 -7.61 18.67
CA LEU A 167 -9.78 -9.07 18.79
C LEU A 167 -10.22 -9.76 17.50
N ILE A 168 -11.30 -9.28 16.88
CA ILE A 168 -11.81 -9.83 15.60
C ILE A 168 -10.74 -9.68 14.51
N ASP A 169 -10.17 -8.49 14.37
CA ASP A 169 -9.13 -8.23 13.37
C ASP A 169 -7.88 -9.08 13.65
N GLY A 170 -7.43 -9.16 14.90
CA GLY A 170 -6.32 -10.03 15.31
C GLY A 170 -6.56 -11.51 15.03
N LEU A 171 -7.79 -12.00 15.20
CA LEU A 171 -8.17 -13.38 14.84
C LEU A 171 -8.14 -13.61 13.34
N ILE A 172 -8.64 -12.66 12.52
CA ILE A 172 -8.58 -12.74 11.07
C ILE A 172 -7.13 -12.76 10.60
N MET A 173 -6.29 -11.87 11.15
CA MET A 173 -4.84 -11.83 10.88
C MET A 173 -4.16 -13.14 11.28
N LEU A 174 -4.51 -13.72 12.43
CA LEU A 174 -3.95 -15.00 12.88
C LEU A 174 -4.33 -16.14 11.93
N ILE A 175 -5.59 -16.21 11.50
CA ILE A 175 -6.05 -17.21 10.52
C ILE A 175 -5.31 -17.02 9.19
N GLY A 176 -5.18 -15.78 8.72
CA GLY A 176 -4.42 -15.46 7.51
C GLY A 176 -2.95 -15.85 7.62
N ALA A 177 -2.30 -15.57 8.75
CA ALA A 177 -0.93 -16.00 9.02
C ALA A 177 -0.82 -17.52 9.03
N ILE A 178 -1.79 -18.23 9.64
CA ILE A 178 -1.80 -19.70 9.63
C ILE A 178 -1.91 -20.24 8.20
N TYR A 179 -2.80 -19.67 7.41
CA TYR A 179 -2.96 -20.06 6.01
C TYR A 179 -1.65 -19.85 5.22
N ILE A 180 -1.03 -18.67 5.34
CA ILE A 180 0.18 -18.34 4.58
C ILE A 180 1.38 -19.19 4.99
N VAL A 181 1.52 -19.53 6.28
CA VAL A 181 2.67 -20.28 6.78
C VAL A 181 2.54 -21.79 6.53
N TRP A 182 1.34 -22.36 6.67
CA TRP A 182 1.16 -23.81 6.65
C TRP A 182 0.36 -24.36 5.47
N ILE A 183 -0.33 -23.51 4.70
CA ILE A 183 -1.23 -23.96 3.61
C ILE A 183 -0.80 -23.40 2.25
N ALA A 184 -0.37 -22.14 2.18
CA ALA A 184 0.06 -21.54 0.92
C ALA A 184 1.41 -22.13 0.46
N ASP A 185 1.50 -22.47 -0.83
CA ASP A 185 2.74 -22.97 -1.42
C ASP A 185 3.85 -21.91 -1.41
N ASN A 186 3.48 -20.63 -1.49
CA ASN A 186 4.41 -19.52 -1.37
C ASN A 186 3.75 -18.26 -0.79
N PHE A 187 4.58 -17.38 -0.23
CA PHE A 187 4.13 -16.08 0.25
C PHE A 187 3.79 -15.12 -0.91
N PHE A 188 4.58 -15.15 -1.99
CA PHE A 188 4.58 -14.07 -2.98
C PHE A 188 3.31 -14.04 -3.84
N PHE A 189 2.76 -15.19 -4.23
CA PHE A 189 1.57 -15.23 -5.09
C PHE A 189 0.31 -14.64 -4.43
N PRO A 190 -0.11 -15.08 -3.22
CA PRO A 190 -1.27 -14.48 -2.57
C PRO A 190 -1.04 -12.99 -2.27
N PHE A 191 0.18 -12.60 -1.90
CA PHE A 191 0.53 -11.19 -1.68
C PHE A 191 0.37 -10.34 -2.94
N GLN A 192 0.91 -10.80 -4.08
CA GLN A 192 0.75 -10.11 -5.36
C GLN A 192 -0.70 -10.05 -5.81
N GLY A 193 -1.41 -11.18 -5.77
CA GLY A 193 -2.83 -11.23 -6.16
C GLY A 193 -3.70 -10.29 -5.33
N PHE A 194 -3.43 -10.21 -4.02
CA PHE A 194 -4.07 -9.27 -3.10
C PHE A 194 -3.84 -7.82 -3.52
N LEU A 195 -2.57 -7.42 -3.74
CA LEU A 195 -2.23 -6.06 -4.13
C LEU A 195 -2.83 -5.68 -5.48
N ILE A 196 -2.77 -6.56 -6.47
CA ILE A 196 -3.35 -6.33 -7.81
C ILE A 196 -4.87 -6.09 -7.70
N THR A 197 -5.56 -6.89 -6.89
CA THR A 197 -7.02 -6.88 -6.83
C THR A 197 -7.57 -5.79 -5.94
N LEU A 198 -7.07 -5.69 -4.70
CA LEU A 198 -7.53 -4.68 -3.74
C LEU A 198 -6.91 -3.30 -3.97
N GLY A 199 -5.78 -3.24 -4.68
CA GLY A 199 -5.20 -1.97 -5.11
C GLY A 199 -6.19 -1.11 -5.88
N VAL A 200 -7.01 -1.72 -6.74
CA VAL A 200 -7.99 -1.03 -7.60
C VAL A 200 -9.05 -0.25 -6.78
N PRO A 201 -9.85 -0.87 -5.89
CA PRO A 201 -10.84 -0.14 -5.10
C PRO A 201 -10.21 0.87 -4.15
N VAL A 202 -9.06 0.55 -3.55
CA VAL A 202 -8.33 1.48 -2.68
C VAL A 202 -7.88 2.71 -3.46
N ALA A 203 -7.44 2.53 -4.71
CA ALA A 203 -7.07 3.63 -5.60
C ALA A 203 -8.26 4.55 -5.93
N ALA A 204 -9.41 3.96 -6.29
CA ALA A 204 -10.64 4.72 -6.54
C ALA A 204 -11.09 5.51 -5.31
N TRP A 205 -11.12 4.86 -4.15
CA TRP A 205 -11.49 5.51 -2.88
C TRP A 205 -10.51 6.64 -2.52
N SER A 206 -9.21 6.37 -2.60
CA SER A 206 -8.16 7.36 -2.30
C SER A 206 -8.29 8.58 -3.19
N ALA A 207 -8.52 8.38 -4.49
CA ALA A 207 -8.73 9.44 -5.45
C ALA A 207 -9.97 10.29 -5.16
N VAL A 208 -11.10 9.65 -4.82
CA VAL A 208 -12.32 10.36 -4.39
C VAL A 208 -12.07 11.18 -3.14
N PHE A 209 -11.44 10.59 -2.12
CA PHE A 209 -11.16 11.25 -0.85
C PHE A 209 -10.23 12.45 -1.02
N VAL A 210 -9.08 12.25 -1.66
CA VAL A 210 -8.09 13.32 -1.89
C VAL A 210 -8.71 14.45 -2.72
N THR A 211 -9.49 14.11 -3.75
CA THR A 211 -10.18 15.12 -4.56
C THR A 211 -11.20 15.91 -3.75
N ASP A 212 -11.98 15.27 -2.88
CA ASP A 212 -12.91 15.97 -2.00
C ASP A 212 -12.21 16.99 -1.10
N VAL A 213 -11.09 16.57 -0.48
CA VAL A 213 -10.29 17.42 0.40
C VAL A 213 -9.66 18.59 -0.36
N LEU A 214 -9.14 18.36 -1.57
CA LEU A 214 -8.50 19.40 -2.39
C LEU A 214 -9.49 20.43 -2.96
N MET A 215 -10.74 20.02 -3.18
CA MET A 215 -11.77 20.92 -3.71
C MET A 215 -12.34 21.86 -2.65
N ARG A 216 -12.23 21.50 -1.37
CA ARG A 216 -12.77 22.30 -0.26
C ARG A 216 -11.90 23.51 0.03
N LYS A 217 -12.57 24.63 0.28
CA LYS A 217 -11.98 25.91 0.68
C LYS A 217 -12.11 26.14 2.18
N LYS A 218 -13.07 25.48 2.84
CA LYS A 218 -13.31 25.57 4.28
C LYS A 218 -13.06 24.22 4.96
N SER A 219 -12.60 24.27 6.21
CA SER A 219 -12.49 23.09 7.06
C SER A 219 -13.85 22.43 7.27
N TYR A 220 -13.85 21.10 7.45
CA TYR A 220 -15.07 20.39 7.82
C TYR A 220 -15.59 20.87 9.18
N SER A 221 -16.91 20.90 9.33
CA SER A 221 -17.56 21.13 10.62
C SER A 221 -17.54 19.84 11.42
N GLU A 222 -16.84 19.86 12.55
CA GLU A 222 -16.74 18.70 13.43
C GLU A 222 -18.12 18.26 13.93
N ALA A 223 -18.97 19.21 14.34
CA ALA A 223 -20.32 18.90 14.84
C ALA A 223 -21.20 18.21 13.79
N ASP A 224 -21.15 18.67 12.54
CA ASP A 224 -21.96 18.09 11.46
C ASP A 224 -21.43 16.74 10.98
N LEU A 225 -20.14 16.43 11.16
CA LEU A 225 -19.57 15.12 10.81
C LEU A 225 -20.11 13.99 11.69
N PHE A 226 -20.47 14.29 12.95
CA PHE A 226 -21.04 13.32 13.89
C PHE A 226 -22.57 13.31 13.90
N THR A 227 -23.22 14.13 13.08
CA THR A 227 -24.68 14.25 13.04
C THR A 227 -25.21 13.62 11.74
N PRO A 228 -25.98 12.51 11.80
CA PRO A 228 -26.49 11.85 10.58
C PRO A 228 -27.32 12.75 9.66
N ASN A 229 -28.03 13.73 10.25
CA ASN A 229 -28.84 14.73 9.54
C ASN A 229 -28.11 16.08 9.37
N GLY A 230 -26.80 16.14 9.65
CA GLY A 230 -25.98 17.32 9.43
C GLY A 230 -25.73 17.58 7.94
N LYS A 231 -25.02 18.66 7.63
CA LYS A 231 -24.78 19.08 6.22
C LYS A 231 -24.08 18.06 5.32
N TYR A 232 -23.42 17.07 5.91
CA TYR A 232 -22.76 15.98 5.16
C TYR A 232 -23.68 14.79 4.89
N GLY A 233 -24.80 14.68 5.62
CA GLY A 233 -25.70 13.53 5.61
C GLY A 233 -25.05 12.24 6.13
N SER A 234 -25.83 11.17 6.20
CA SER A 234 -25.36 9.84 6.63
C SER A 234 -24.71 9.04 5.50
N THR A 235 -25.01 9.34 4.23
CA THR A 235 -24.51 8.58 3.09
C THR A 235 -24.32 9.47 1.87
N ASN A 236 -23.14 9.39 1.28
CA ASN A 236 -22.82 10.05 0.01
C ASN A 236 -22.83 9.03 -1.14
N TRP A 237 -24.02 8.77 -1.67
CA TRP A 237 -24.22 7.82 -2.78
C TRP A 237 -23.46 8.21 -4.05
N SER A 238 -23.21 9.51 -4.27
CA SER A 238 -22.38 9.97 -5.40
C SER A 238 -20.95 9.43 -5.27
N SER A 239 -20.31 9.64 -4.13
CA SER A 239 -18.96 9.13 -3.88
C SER A 239 -18.89 7.59 -3.91
N ILE A 240 -19.85 6.91 -3.29
CA ILE A 240 -19.94 5.45 -3.30
C ILE A 240 -20.06 4.92 -4.73
N SER A 241 -20.93 5.52 -5.55
CA SER A 241 -21.12 5.12 -6.94
C SER A 241 -19.86 5.34 -7.78
N ILE A 242 -19.14 6.45 -7.56
CA ILE A 242 -17.87 6.71 -8.25
C ILE A 242 -16.82 5.66 -7.88
N VAL A 243 -16.71 5.29 -6.60
CA VAL A 243 -15.79 4.22 -6.17
C VAL A 243 -16.18 2.89 -6.81
N ALA A 244 -17.46 2.53 -6.79
CA ALA A 244 -17.96 1.29 -7.39
C ALA A 244 -17.66 1.23 -8.90
N VAL A 245 -17.99 2.29 -9.64
CA VAL A 245 -17.74 2.38 -11.09
C VAL A 245 -16.23 2.35 -11.39
N GLY A 246 -15.43 3.12 -10.66
CA GLY A 246 -13.97 3.12 -10.81
C GLY A 246 -13.36 1.76 -10.51
N THR A 247 -13.90 1.04 -9.53
CA THR A 247 -13.48 -0.31 -9.16
C THR A 247 -13.81 -1.32 -10.25
N ILE A 248 -15.06 -1.33 -10.72
CA ILE A 248 -15.51 -2.22 -11.79
C ILE A 248 -14.63 -2.01 -13.02
N ILE A 249 -14.52 -0.76 -13.50
CA ILE A 249 -13.71 -0.45 -14.69
C ILE A 249 -12.24 -0.82 -14.47
N GLY A 250 -11.67 -0.48 -13.31
CA GLY A 250 -10.30 -0.82 -12.98
C GLY A 250 -10.04 -2.33 -12.97
N TRP A 251 -10.96 -3.14 -12.44
CA TRP A 251 -10.85 -4.61 -12.50
C TRP A 251 -10.90 -5.16 -13.92
N GLY A 252 -11.49 -4.44 -14.87
CA GLY A 252 -11.43 -4.77 -16.29
C GLY A 252 -10.01 -4.63 -16.89
N PHE A 253 -9.11 -3.88 -16.24
CA PHE A 253 -7.77 -3.56 -16.73
C PHE A 253 -6.64 -4.11 -15.84
N VAL A 254 -6.94 -5.05 -14.95
CA VAL A 254 -5.95 -5.84 -14.21
C VAL A 254 -6.18 -7.31 -14.47
N THR A 255 -5.13 -8.13 -14.42
CA THR A 255 -5.27 -9.59 -14.46
C THR A 255 -4.60 -10.21 -13.24
N ASN A 256 -5.24 -11.20 -12.66
CA ASN A 256 -4.70 -11.91 -11.51
C ASN A 256 -4.55 -13.39 -11.86
N THR A 257 -3.32 -13.79 -12.16
CA THR A 257 -2.94 -15.17 -12.48
C THR A 257 -2.64 -16.00 -11.22
N PHE A 258 -2.57 -15.35 -10.05
CA PHE A 258 -2.19 -15.97 -8.78
C PHE A 258 -3.39 -16.56 -8.02
N ALA A 259 -4.61 -16.23 -8.44
CA ALA A 259 -5.84 -16.68 -7.82
C ALA A 259 -6.86 -17.05 -8.91
N SER A 260 -7.10 -18.36 -9.10
CA SER A 260 -8.00 -18.88 -10.15
C SER A 260 -9.42 -18.30 -10.08
N TRP A 261 -9.92 -18.04 -8.87
CA TRP A 261 -11.22 -17.43 -8.62
C TRP A 261 -11.31 -15.93 -9.02
N LEU A 262 -10.18 -15.29 -9.32
CA LEU A 262 -10.10 -13.90 -9.83
C LEU A 262 -9.83 -13.82 -11.34
N SER A 263 -9.84 -14.95 -12.05
CA SER A 263 -9.63 -15.04 -13.50
C SER A 263 -10.63 -14.24 -14.36
N TRP A 264 -11.77 -13.85 -13.78
CA TRP A 264 -12.78 -12.98 -14.40
C TRP A 264 -12.28 -11.55 -14.64
N GLN A 265 -11.26 -11.09 -13.91
CA GLN A 265 -10.64 -9.78 -14.10
C GLN A 265 -10.01 -9.66 -15.49
N GLY A 266 -9.73 -8.44 -15.94
CA GLY A 266 -9.01 -8.21 -17.20
C GLY A 266 -9.92 -8.26 -18.44
N TYR A 267 -11.23 -8.12 -18.26
CA TYR A 267 -12.22 -8.19 -19.34
C TYR A 267 -12.21 -6.98 -20.29
N PHE A 268 -11.48 -5.91 -19.96
CA PHE A 268 -11.18 -4.78 -20.85
C PHE A 268 -9.74 -4.77 -21.39
N LEU A 269 -8.88 -5.72 -20.97
CA LEU A 269 -7.50 -5.79 -21.46
C LEU A 269 -7.42 -6.01 -22.99
N GLY A 270 -8.46 -6.57 -23.61
CA GLY A 270 -8.56 -6.68 -25.07
C GLY A 270 -8.36 -5.33 -25.81
N ALA A 271 -8.72 -4.21 -25.19
CA ALA A 271 -8.51 -2.88 -25.77
C ALA A 271 -7.03 -2.43 -25.79
N ILE A 272 -6.16 -3.07 -25.00
CA ILE A 272 -4.75 -2.69 -24.83
C ILE A 272 -3.79 -3.87 -25.02
N GLY A 273 -4.16 -4.83 -25.87
CA GLY A 273 -3.29 -5.95 -26.27
C GLY A 273 -3.66 -7.31 -25.68
N GLY A 274 -4.74 -7.41 -24.91
CA GLY A 274 -5.26 -8.68 -24.38
C GLY A 274 -4.63 -9.12 -23.06
N LYS A 275 -5.11 -10.26 -22.54
CA LYS A 275 -4.65 -10.87 -21.27
C LYS A 275 -3.25 -11.48 -21.35
N ASP A 276 -2.76 -11.72 -22.56
CA ASP A 276 -1.40 -12.22 -22.83
C ASP A 276 -0.49 -11.13 -23.43
N GLY A 277 -1.01 -9.90 -23.56
CA GLY A 277 -0.28 -8.78 -24.14
C GLY A 277 0.68 -8.11 -23.17
N ALA A 278 1.51 -7.21 -23.70
CA ALA A 278 2.54 -6.50 -22.92
C ALA A 278 1.99 -5.72 -21.72
N TRP A 279 0.73 -5.30 -21.75
CA TRP A 279 0.08 -4.52 -20.68
C TRP A 279 -0.65 -5.36 -19.63
N ALA A 280 -0.81 -6.66 -19.84
CA ALA A 280 -1.63 -7.51 -18.97
C ALA A 280 -1.17 -7.45 -17.50
N TYR A 281 0.15 -7.49 -17.29
CA TYR A 281 0.78 -7.49 -15.97
C TYR A 281 1.16 -6.10 -15.46
N ALA A 282 0.77 -5.04 -16.18
CA ALA A 282 1.10 -3.67 -15.82
C ALA A 282 0.15 -3.05 -14.78
N ASN A 283 -0.93 -3.76 -14.39
CA ASN A 283 -1.89 -3.30 -13.38
C ASN A 283 -2.52 -1.92 -13.66
N VAL A 284 -2.63 -1.54 -14.93
CA VAL A 284 -3.09 -0.19 -15.35
C VAL A 284 -4.51 0.15 -14.89
N GLY A 285 -5.31 -0.85 -14.52
CA GLY A 285 -6.59 -0.66 -13.86
C GLY A 285 -6.55 0.16 -12.57
N VAL A 286 -5.44 0.13 -11.82
CA VAL A 286 -5.22 1.00 -10.65
C VAL A 286 -5.25 2.47 -11.06
N ILE A 287 -4.56 2.82 -12.15
CA ILE A 287 -4.51 4.20 -12.67
C ILE A 287 -5.87 4.62 -13.22
N PHE A 288 -6.57 3.74 -13.96
CA PHE A 288 -7.92 4.03 -14.42
C PHE A 288 -8.88 4.29 -13.25
N ALA A 289 -8.82 3.48 -12.19
CA ALA A 289 -9.59 3.67 -10.98
C ALA A 289 -9.30 5.02 -10.31
N MET A 290 -8.02 5.45 -10.24
CA MET A 290 -7.66 6.78 -9.73
C MET A 290 -8.21 7.92 -10.59
N ILE A 291 -8.11 7.79 -11.91
CA ILE A 291 -8.61 8.81 -12.85
C ILE A 291 -10.13 8.92 -12.68
N ILE A 292 -10.85 7.81 -12.71
CA ILE A 292 -12.32 7.79 -12.55
C ILE A 292 -12.72 8.35 -11.18
N GLY A 293 -12.02 7.94 -10.12
CA GLY A 293 -12.26 8.45 -8.77
C GLY A 293 -12.08 9.98 -8.68
N SER A 294 -10.99 10.49 -9.24
CA SER A 294 -10.65 11.92 -9.20
C SER A 294 -11.60 12.74 -10.07
N PHE A 295 -11.73 12.39 -11.35
CA PHE A 295 -12.60 13.13 -12.27
C PHE A 295 -14.08 13.02 -11.87
N GLY A 296 -14.51 11.82 -11.46
CA GLY A 296 -15.87 11.60 -10.96
C GLY A 296 -16.17 12.51 -9.76
N ARG A 297 -15.29 12.52 -8.74
CA ARG A 297 -15.53 13.39 -7.58
C ARG A 297 -15.45 14.87 -7.95
N TYR A 298 -14.53 15.24 -8.83
CA TYR A 298 -14.40 16.61 -9.31
C TYR A 298 -15.65 17.13 -10.02
N ILE A 299 -16.29 16.30 -10.84
CA ILE A 299 -17.49 16.70 -11.60
C ILE A 299 -18.73 16.69 -10.69
N PHE A 300 -19.00 15.57 -10.01
CA PHE A 300 -20.24 15.38 -9.27
C PHE A 300 -20.20 15.98 -7.85
N GLY A 301 -19.02 16.26 -7.32
CA GLY A 301 -18.84 16.80 -5.96
C GLY A 301 -19.04 18.31 -5.85
N LYS A 302 -18.79 19.10 -6.91
CA LYS A 302 -18.76 20.58 -6.88
C LYS A 302 -19.96 21.21 -6.20
N LYS A 303 -21.17 20.84 -6.64
CA LYS A 303 -22.42 21.42 -6.12
C LYS A 303 -22.64 21.08 -4.65
N SER A 304 -22.41 19.80 -4.28
CA SER A 304 -22.57 19.33 -2.90
C SER A 304 -21.59 20.01 -1.96
N ILE A 305 -20.33 20.18 -2.38
CA ILE A 305 -19.29 20.86 -1.59
C ILE A 305 -19.64 22.33 -1.41
N ALA A 306 -20.03 23.03 -2.47
CA ALA A 306 -20.43 24.43 -2.38
C ALA A 306 -21.61 24.64 -1.41
N GLN A 307 -22.60 23.73 -1.42
CA GLN A 307 -23.72 23.78 -0.46
C GLN A 307 -23.28 23.53 0.98
N GLN A 308 -22.30 22.67 1.21
CA GLN A 308 -21.76 22.36 2.55
C GLN A 308 -20.86 23.47 3.11
N GLU A 309 -20.33 24.33 2.24
CA GLU A 309 -19.46 25.44 2.63
C GLU A 309 -20.20 26.77 2.79
N ASN A 310 -21.44 26.86 2.34
CA ASN A 310 -22.31 28.01 2.57
C ASN A 310 -22.92 27.95 3.98
#